data_AF-A0A087B4F4-F1
#
_entry.id   AF-A0A087B4F4-F1
#
_cell.length_a   1.000
_cell.length_b   1.000
_cell.length_c   1.000
_cell.angle_alpha   90.00
_cell.angle_beta   90.00
_cell.angle_gamma   90.00
#
_symmetry.space_group_name_H-M   'P 1'
#
loop_
_entity.id
_entity.type
_entity.pdbx_description
1 polymer ?
#
loop_
_entity_poly.entity_id
_entity_poly.type
_entity_poly.pdbx_seq_one_letter_code
_entity_poly.pdbx_strand_id
1 'polypeptide(L)'
;MSEQTDAKALNLFLAAVPVNRIRDQLEMRSTSSVQAAIQRALKAAQAGKNPDSARRIEIERLDSLYRQLYPAALQGDMKAVDECLKISEQRLRLIDAPTKAQDGLLQSYEHTVSELKEQGALEKQDEALVQSGRMIAAQIDYAVTHGTGQEVTKALYLVPHLMNVLNTLGATPQARQQVQDVAGRQRKQAEPVDELAEFRRRKFASG
;
A
#
# COMPACT_ATOMS: atom_id res chain seq x y z
N MET A 1 31.07 -7.56 -0.91
CA MET A 1 31.09 -8.49 0.25
C MET A 1 29.72 -8.69 0.91
N SER A 2 28.71 -7.82 0.72
CA SER A 2 27.39 -7.97 1.39
C SER A 2 26.47 -9.01 0.76
N GLU A 3 26.38 -9.11 -0.57
CA GLU A 3 25.41 -10.00 -1.24
C GLU A 3 25.65 -11.50 -0.95
N GLN A 4 26.90 -11.92 -0.93
CA GLN A 4 27.25 -13.32 -0.66
C GLN A 4 26.97 -13.71 0.81
N THR A 5 27.13 -12.76 1.74
CA THR A 5 26.77 -12.93 3.15
C THR A 5 25.25 -12.93 3.34
N ASP A 6 24.53 -12.05 2.65
CA ASP A 6 23.06 -11.99 2.66
C ASP A 6 22.46 -13.32 2.13
N ALA A 7 22.98 -13.87 1.04
CA ALA A 7 22.55 -15.17 0.49
C ALA A 7 22.83 -16.34 1.45
N LYS A 8 23.98 -16.35 2.12
CA LYS A 8 24.33 -17.38 3.13
C LYS A 8 23.41 -17.29 4.35
N ALA A 9 23.10 -16.08 4.82
CA ALA A 9 22.15 -15.88 5.92
C ALA A 9 20.75 -16.42 5.56
N LEU A 10 20.28 -16.17 4.33
CA LEU A 10 19.02 -16.72 3.83
C LEU A 10 19.03 -18.26 3.78
N ASN A 11 20.09 -18.87 3.25
CA ASN A 11 20.18 -20.34 3.16
C ASN A 11 20.18 -21.02 4.54
N LEU A 12 20.91 -20.47 5.53
CA LEU A 12 20.89 -20.98 6.90
C LEU A 12 19.52 -20.82 7.55
N PHE A 13 18.84 -19.69 7.29
CA PHE A 13 17.48 -19.47 7.77
C PHE A 13 16.48 -20.46 7.18
N LEU A 14 16.55 -20.73 5.87
CA LEU A 14 15.71 -21.73 5.19
C LEU A 14 15.98 -23.16 5.69
N ALA A 15 17.20 -23.44 6.16
CA ALA A 15 17.56 -24.67 6.84
C ALA A 15 17.12 -24.71 8.32
N ALA A 16 16.24 -23.78 8.74
CA ALA A 16 15.70 -23.65 10.09
C ALA A 16 16.75 -23.40 11.19
N VAL A 17 17.91 -22.83 10.85
CA VAL A 17 18.92 -22.44 11.84
C VAL A 17 18.42 -21.20 12.61
N PRO A 18 18.44 -21.21 13.97
CA PRO A 18 18.04 -20.05 14.77
C PRO A 18 18.86 -18.78 14.49
N VAL A 19 18.21 -17.62 14.47
CA VAL A 19 18.83 -16.33 14.05
C VAL A 19 20.06 -15.94 14.88
N ASN A 20 20.09 -16.26 16.17
CA ASN A 20 21.26 -16.05 17.03
C ASN A 20 22.45 -16.93 16.62
N ARG A 21 22.21 -18.18 16.19
CA ARG A 21 23.25 -19.07 15.68
C ARG A 21 23.77 -18.60 14.32
N ILE A 22 22.89 -18.09 13.45
CA ILE A 22 23.30 -17.49 12.18
C ILE A 22 24.18 -16.27 12.41
N ARG A 23 23.82 -15.40 13.39
CA ARG A 23 24.63 -14.25 13.79
C ARG A 23 26.04 -14.70 14.16
N ASP A 24 26.15 -15.68 15.05
CA ASP A 24 27.44 -16.17 15.55
C ASP A 24 28.25 -16.83 14.43
N GLN A 25 27.62 -17.63 13.58
CA GLN A 25 28.26 -18.36 12.48
C GLN A 25 28.73 -17.44 11.34
N LEU A 26 28.03 -16.32 11.10
CA LEU A 26 28.38 -15.35 10.08
C LEU A 26 29.09 -14.10 10.65
N GLU A 27 29.45 -14.13 11.94
CA GLU A 27 30.12 -13.05 12.67
C GLU A 27 29.43 -11.69 12.50
N MET A 28 28.10 -11.70 12.48
CA MET A 28 27.31 -10.50 12.26
C MET A 28 27.10 -9.70 13.56
N ARG A 29 27.03 -8.38 13.42
CA ARG A 29 26.96 -7.45 14.56
C ARG A 29 25.80 -7.72 15.53
N SER A 30 24.65 -8.14 15.00
CA SER A 30 23.44 -8.35 15.81
C SER A 30 22.44 -9.26 15.10
N THR A 31 21.47 -9.78 15.85
CA THR A 31 20.33 -10.52 15.28
C THR A 31 19.52 -9.66 14.29
N SER A 32 19.39 -8.35 14.56
CA SER A 32 18.77 -7.40 13.63
C SER A 32 19.53 -7.29 12.31
N SER A 33 20.87 -7.31 12.34
CA SER A 33 21.66 -7.30 11.11
C SER A 33 21.47 -8.58 10.26
N VAL A 34 21.27 -9.73 10.91
CA VAL A 34 20.91 -10.99 10.25
C VAL A 34 19.54 -10.90 9.59
N GLN A 35 18.53 -10.36 10.30
CA GLN A 35 17.19 -10.16 9.74
C GLN A 35 17.21 -9.23 8.52
N ALA A 36 17.97 -8.13 8.59
CA ALA A 36 18.12 -7.22 7.46
C ALA A 36 18.82 -7.88 6.26
N ALA A 37 19.82 -8.74 6.50
CA ALA A 37 20.51 -9.51 5.47
C ALA A 37 19.59 -10.52 4.77
N ILE A 38 18.80 -11.28 5.55
CA ILE A 38 17.78 -12.19 5.02
C ILE A 38 16.76 -11.43 4.18
N GLN A 39 16.28 -10.28 4.67
CA GLN A 39 15.29 -9.48 3.96
C GLN A 39 15.83 -8.90 2.65
N ARG A 40 17.09 -8.45 2.61
CA ARG A 40 17.76 -8.03 1.37
C ARG A 40 17.91 -9.18 0.38
N ALA A 41 18.34 -10.36 0.84
CA ALA A 41 18.46 -11.54 0.00
C ALA A 41 17.10 -12.00 -0.58
N LEU A 42 16.05 -11.99 0.23
CA LEU A 42 14.69 -12.27 -0.22
C LEU A 42 14.23 -11.26 -1.27
N LYS A 43 14.45 -9.96 -1.03
CA LYS A 43 14.10 -8.89 -1.97
C LYS A 43 14.89 -9.02 -3.27
N ALA A 44 16.17 -9.34 -3.22
CA ALA A 44 17.00 -9.58 -4.40
C ALA A 44 16.54 -10.84 -5.18
N ALA A 45 16.17 -11.91 -4.49
CA ALA A 45 15.61 -13.13 -5.10
C ALA A 45 14.20 -12.91 -5.69
N GLN A 46 13.52 -11.83 -5.31
CA GLN A 46 12.24 -11.39 -5.85
C GLN A 46 12.39 -10.30 -6.93
N ALA A 47 13.49 -9.53 -6.90
CA ALA A 47 13.78 -8.49 -7.87
C ALA A 47 13.91 -9.11 -9.28
N GLY A 48 13.02 -8.70 -10.19
CA GLY A 48 12.94 -9.24 -11.55
C GLY A 48 11.90 -10.35 -11.75
N LYS A 49 11.29 -10.87 -10.69
CA LYS A 49 10.11 -11.74 -10.83
C LYS A 49 8.88 -10.87 -11.08
N ASN A 50 8.41 -10.84 -12.32
CA ASN A 50 7.09 -10.30 -12.64
C ASN A 50 6.05 -11.05 -11.77
N PRO A 51 5.17 -10.36 -11.02
CA PRO A 51 4.11 -10.96 -10.22
C PRO A 51 3.28 -12.00 -10.99
N ASP A 52 3.05 -11.78 -12.28
CA ASP A 52 2.32 -12.71 -13.14
C ASP A 52 3.15 -13.97 -13.43
N SER A 53 4.45 -13.83 -13.65
CA SER A 53 5.36 -14.98 -13.82
C SER A 53 5.49 -15.80 -12.54
N ALA A 54 5.55 -15.15 -11.37
CA ALA A 54 5.59 -15.82 -10.09
C ALA A 54 4.29 -16.60 -9.81
N ARG A 55 3.14 -16.01 -10.14
CA ARG A 55 1.81 -16.65 -10.07
C ARG A 55 1.73 -17.88 -10.97
N ARG A 56 2.22 -17.78 -12.23
CA ARG A 56 2.25 -18.92 -13.16
C ARG A 56 3.10 -20.08 -12.64
N ILE A 57 4.25 -19.78 -12.04
CA ILE A 57 5.12 -20.80 -11.43
C ILE A 57 4.41 -21.47 -10.25
N GLU A 58 3.74 -20.70 -9.39
CA GLU A 58 3.05 -21.27 -8.24
C GLU A 58 1.83 -22.11 -8.66
N ILE A 59 1.08 -21.68 -9.69
CA ILE A 59 0.03 -22.51 -10.31
C ILE A 59 0.62 -23.85 -10.75
N GLU A 60 1.76 -23.87 -11.45
CA GLU A 60 2.37 -25.14 -11.90
C GLU A 60 2.80 -26.05 -10.73
N ARG A 61 3.26 -25.46 -9.61
CA ARG A 61 3.61 -26.23 -8.41
C ARG A 61 2.36 -26.85 -7.76
N LEU A 62 1.28 -26.08 -7.67
CA LEU A 62 -0.01 -26.55 -7.19
C LEU A 62 -0.59 -27.63 -8.11
N ASP A 63 -0.48 -27.48 -9.44
CA ASP A 63 -0.86 -28.49 -10.43
C ASP A 63 -0.07 -29.79 -10.23
N SER A 64 1.23 -29.67 -9.94
CA SER A 64 2.09 -30.83 -9.69
C SER A 64 1.69 -31.59 -8.41
N LEU A 65 1.34 -30.88 -7.33
CA LEU A 65 0.82 -31.50 -6.11
C LEU A 65 -0.55 -32.14 -6.35
N TYR A 66 -1.44 -31.45 -7.07
CA TYR A 66 -2.76 -31.99 -7.44
C TYR A 66 -2.61 -33.29 -8.23
N ARG A 67 -1.71 -33.33 -9.22
CA ARG A 67 -1.45 -34.53 -10.05
C ARG A 67 -0.98 -35.73 -9.23
N GLN A 68 -0.25 -35.49 -8.14
CA GLN A 68 0.21 -36.56 -7.24
C GLN A 68 -0.92 -37.09 -6.34
N LEU A 69 -1.79 -36.22 -5.83
CA LEU A 69 -2.87 -36.59 -4.90
C LEU A 69 -4.13 -37.12 -5.58
N TYR A 70 -4.41 -36.65 -6.80
CA TYR A 70 -5.65 -36.93 -7.51
C TYR A 70 -5.94 -38.42 -7.74
N PRO A 71 -4.94 -39.30 -8.05
CA PRO A 71 -5.21 -40.74 -8.15
C PRO A 71 -5.74 -41.35 -6.85
N ALA A 72 -5.21 -40.94 -5.69
CA ALA A 72 -5.70 -41.40 -4.39
C ALA A 72 -7.11 -40.88 -4.10
N ALA A 73 -7.41 -39.63 -4.47
CA ALA A 73 -8.74 -39.06 -4.36
C ALA A 73 -9.77 -39.84 -5.21
N LEU A 74 -9.42 -40.23 -6.44
CA LEU A 74 -10.27 -41.06 -7.32
C LEU A 74 -10.53 -42.46 -6.75
N GLN A 75 -9.64 -42.97 -5.91
CA GLN A 75 -9.78 -44.25 -5.22
C GLN A 75 -10.62 -44.15 -3.93
N GLY A 76 -11.13 -42.96 -3.60
CA GLY A 76 -11.98 -42.74 -2.44
C GLY A 76 -11.23 -42.40 -1.15
N ASP A 77 -9.94 -42.08 -1.21
CA ASP A 77 -9.24 -41.51 -0.05
C ASP A 77 -9.80 -40.11 0.24
N MET A 78 -10.67 -40.03 1.25
CA MET A 78 -11.35 -38.80 1.64
C MET A 78 -10.39 -37.69 2.09
N LYS A 79 -9.20 -38.04 2.59
CA LYS A 79 -8.18 -37.05 2.93
C LYS A 79 -7.55 -36.47 1.66
N ALA A 80 -7.26 -37.30 0.66
CA ALA A 80 -6.77 -36.84 -0.63
C ALA A 80 -7.82 -35.99 -1.36
N VAL A 81 -9.11 -36.32 -1.25
CA VAL A 81 -10.21 -35.49 -1.77
C VAL A 81 -10.18 -34.08 -1.16
N ASP A 82 -10.10 -33.97 0.17
CA ASP A 82 -10.06 -32.67 0.86
C ASP A 82 -8.83 -31.84 0.45
N GLU A 83 -7.65 -32.45 0.37
CA GLU A 83 -6.42 -31.77 -0.08
C GLU A 83 -6.51 -31.34 -1.55
N CYS A 84 -7.08 -32.16 -2.44
CA CYS A 84 -7.33 -31.79 -3.84
C CYS A 84 -8.30 -30.60 -3.97
N LEU A 85 -9.32 -30.51 -3.11
CA LEU A 85 -10.24 -29.38 -3.07
C LEU A 85 -9.55 -28.10 -2.62
N LYS A 86 -8.73 -28.16 -1.55
CA LYS A 86 -7.94 -27.01 -1.09
C LYS A 86 -6.96 -26.52 -2.15
N ILE A 87 -6.26 -27.44 -2.82
CA ILE A 87 -5.35 -27.08 -3.92
C ILE A 87 -6.12 -26.41 -5.06
N SER A 88 -7.27 -26.96 -5.45
CA SER A 88 -8.13 -26.37 -6.49
C SER A 88 -8.61 -24.96 -6.14
N GLU A 89 -8.98 -24.74 -4.88
CA GLU A 89 -9.37 -23.43 -4.38
C GLU A 89 -8.21 -22.42 -4.47
N GLN A 90 -7.01 -22.80 -4.04
CA GLN A 90 -5.83 -21.93 -4.13
C GLN A 90 -5.47 -21.60 -5.59
N ARG A 91 -5.59 -22.57 -6.51
CA ARG A 91 -5.38 -22.35 -7.94
C ARG A 91 -6.37 -21.35 -8.51
N LEU A 92 -7.66 -21.52 -8.19
CA LEU A 92 -8.71 -20.60 -8.65
C LEU A 92 -8.49 -19.19 -8.10
N ARG A 93 -8.08 -19.04 -6.84
CA ARG A 93 -7.71 -17.75 -6.26
C ARG A 93 -6.57 -17.07 -7.03
N LEU A 94 -5.54 -17.81 -7.43
CA LEU A 94 -4.45 -17.25 -8.22
C LEU A 94 -4.90 -16.84 -9.63
N ILE A 95 -5.83 -17.58 -10.23
CA ILE A 95 -6.39 -17.29 -11.57
C ILE A 95 -7.31 -16.06 -11.52
N ASP A 96 -8.24 -16.02 -10.57
CA ASP A 96 -9.25 -14.96 -10.43
C ASP A 96 -8.72 -13.68 -9.76
N ALA A 97 -7.50 -13.72 -9.20
CA ALA A 97 -6.89 -12.54 -8.61
C ALA A 97 -6.70 -11.45 -9.68
N PRO A 98 -7.34 -10.26 -9.54
CA PRO A 98 -7.20 -9.18 -10.51
C PRO A 98 -5.71 -8.83 -10.70
N THR A 99 -5.34 -8.42 -11.90
CA THR A 99 -4.01 -7.88 -12.18
C THR A 99 -3.77 -6.72 -11.22
N LYS A 100 -2.74 -6.80 -10.38
CA LYS A 100 -2.47 -5.76 -9.39
C LYS A 100 -2.23 -4.44 -10.12
N ALA A 101 -2.99 -3.40 -9.80
CA ALA A 101 -2.64 -2.04 -10.17
C ALA A 101 -1.26 -1.73 -9.58
N GLN A 102 -0.37 -1.10 -10.37
CA GLN A 102 1.02 -0.90 -9.97
C GLN A 102 1.14 -0.02 -8.71
N ASP A 103 2.23 -0.28 -7.96
CA ASP A 103 2.74 0.40 -6.76
C ASP A 103 1.88 0.44 -5.48
N GLY A 104 0.64 -0.05 -5.50
CA GLY A 104 -0.18 -0.09 -4.27
C GLY A 104 -0.68 1.30 -3.84
N LEU A 105 -1.78 1.31 -3.13
CA LEU A 105 -2.48 2.52 -2.73
C LEU A 105 -1.69 3.31 -1.67
N LEU A 106 -1.02 2.63 -0.74
CA LEU A 106 -0.21 3.28 0.29
C LEU A 106 0.96 4.05 -0.33
N GLN A 107 1.68 3.46 -1.29
CA GLN A 107 2.79 4.15 -1.96
C GLN A 107 2.28 5.39 -2.71
N SER A 108 1.17 5.25 -3.44
CA SER A 108 0.53 6.37 -4.13
C SER A 108 0.10 7.47 -3.16
N TYR A 109 -0.43 7.09 -2.00
CA TYR A 109 -0.80 8.02 -0.93
C TYR A 109 0.42 8.75 -0.36
N GLU A 110 1.52 8.05 -0.07
CA GLU A 110 2.76 8.68 0.40
C GLU A 110 3.35 9.68 -0.61
N HIS A 111 3.22 9.38 -1.90
CA HIS A 111 3.63 10.31 -2.95
C HIS A 111 2.80 11.61 -2.88
N THR A 112 1.48 11.49 -2.76
CA THR A 112 0.58 12.66 -2.59
C THR A 112 0.93 13.47 -1.33
N VAL A 113 1.16 12.81 -0.19
CA VAL A 113 1.54 13.49 1.07
C VAL A 113 2.87 14.22 0.91
N SER A 114 3.83 13.61 0.20
CA SER A 114 5.14 14.21 -0.05
C SER A 114 5.02 15.47 -0.91
N GLU A 115 4.26 15.43 -2.01
CA GLU A 115 4.01 16.60 -2.85
C GLU A 115 3.32 17.73 -2.09
N LEU A 116 2.31 17.43 -1.28
CA LEU A 116 1.61 18.44 -0.46
C LEU A 116 2.55 19.08 0.55
N LYS A 117 3.45 18.30 1.15
CA LYS A 117 4.47 18.82 2.07
C LYS A 117 5.45 19.74 1.35
N GLU A 118 5.92 19.36 0.15
CA GLU A 118 6.82 20.18 -0.67
C GLU A 118 6.17 21.50 -1.11
N GLN A 119 4.86 21.49 -1.35
CA GLN A 119 4.06 22.68 -1.65
C GLN A 119 3.77 23.55 -0.42
N GLY A 120 4.20 23.14 0.78
CA GLY A 120 3.92 23.85 2.03
C GLY A 120 2.46 23.79 2.47
N ALA A 121 1.68 22.84 1.96
CA ALA A 121 0.26 22.68 2.27
C ALA A 121 0.02 21.83 3.53
N LEU A 122 1.07 21.29 4.16
CA LEU A 122 0.96 20.47 5.37
C LEU A 122 1.76 21.07 6.53
N GLU A 123 1.12 21.13 7.68
CA GLU A 123 1.72 21.50 8.95
C GLU A 123 1.89 20.28 9.88
N LYS A 124 2.61 20.47 11.00
CA LYS A 124 2.73 19.42 12.03
C LYS A 124 1.38 19.03 12.63
N GLN A 125 0.41 19.94 12.63
CA GLN A 125 -0.92 19.71 13.18
C GLN A 125 -1.72 18.68 12.35
N ASP A 126 -1.35 18.50 11.08
CA ASP A 126 -2.01 17.55 10.17
C ASP A 126 -1.54 16.10 10.33
N GLU A 127 -0.59 15.83 11.24
CA GLU A 127 0.03 14.51 11.39
C GLU A 127 -1.01 13.40 11.62
N ALA A 128 -1.99 13.63 12.48
CA ALA A 128 -3.04 12.65 12.77
C ALA A 128 -3.91 12.34 11.53
N LEU A 129 -4.21 13.35 10.71
CA LEU A 129 -4.97 13.20 9.48
C LEU A 129 -4.17 12.42 8.44
N VAL A 130 -2.88 12.76 8.27
CA VAL A 130 -1.96 12.04 7.38
C VAL A 130 -1.84 10.57 7.79
N GLN A 131 -1.66 10.29 9.09
CA GLN A 131 -1.57 8.91 9.60
C GLN A 131 -2.87 8.14 9.40
N SER A 132 -4.03 8.78 9.54
CA SER A 132 -5.32 8.14 9.30
C SER A 132 -5.44 7.64 7.85
N GLY A 133 -5.02 8.46 6.87
CA GLY A 133 -4.99 8.01 5.47
C GLY A 133 -3.98 6.88 5.22
N ARG A 134 -2.81 6.89 5.87
CA ARG A 134 -1.83 5.78 5.81
C ARG A 134 -2.44 4.47 6.28
N MET A 135 -3.12 4.49 7.43
CA MET A 135 -3.76 3.30 7.99
C MET A 135 -4.82 2.73 7.03
N ILE A 136 -5.66 3.59 6.45
CA ILE A 136 -6.68 3.17 5.50
C ILE A 136 -6.05 2.59 4.23
N ALA A 137 -5.08 3.29 3.64
CA ALA A 137 -4.41 2.85 2.42
C ALA A 137 -3.67 1.51 2.62
N ALA A 138 -2.97 1.36 3.74
CA ALA A 138 -2.29 0.12 4.13
C ALA A 138 -3.28 -1.05 4.31
N GLN A 139 -4.43 -0.81 4.94
CA GLN A 139 -5.45 -1.83 5.14
C GLN A 139 -6.08 -2.28 3.82
N ILE A 140 -6.32 -1.34 2.89
CA ILE A 140 -6.82 -1.66 1.55
C ILE A 140 -5.79 -2.49 0.79
N ASP A 141 -4.51 -2.08 0.79
CA ASP A 141 -3.44 -2.84 0.14
C ASP A 141 -3.28 -4.24 0.71
N TYR A 142 -3.34 -4.37 2.04
CA TYR A 142 -3.28 -5.66 2.71
C TYR A 142 -4.44 -6.56 2.28
N ALA A 143 -5.67 -6.06 2.32
CA ALA A 143 -6.85 -6.84 1.98
C ALA A 143 -6.91 -7.22 0.50
N VAL A 144 -6.55 -6.31 -0.41
CA VAL A 144 -6.47 -6.61 -1.85
C VAL A 144 -5.36 -7.60 -2.15
N THR A 145 -4.29 -7.62 -1.35
CA THR A 145 -3.16 -8.53 -1.54
C THR A 145 -3.38 -9.92 -0.93
N HIS A 146 -4.04 -10.01 0.22
CA HIS A 146 -4.10 -11.23 1.04
C HIS A 146 -5.52 -11.74 1.33
N GLY A 147 -6.52 -10.87 1.23
CA GLY A 147 -7.90 -11.18 1.60
C GLY A 147 -8.68 -11.88 0.49
N THR A 148 -9.83 -12.43 0.86
CA THR A 148 -10.73 -13.11 -0.09
C THR A 148 -12.18 -12.68 0.05
N GLY A 149 -12.92 -12.67 -1.06
CA GLY A 149 -14.37 -12.41 -1.08
C GLY A 149 -14.78 -11.20 -0.23
N GLN A 150 -15.49 -11.49 0.87
CA GLN A 150 -16.03 -10.47 1.77
C GLN A 150 -14.98 -9.55 2.41
N GLU A 151 -13.75 -10.03 2.64
CA GLU A 151 -12.68 -9.23 3.25
C GLU A 151 -12.22 -8.11 2.32
N VAL A 152 -12.05 -8.43 1.03
CA VAL A 152 -11.72 -7.46 -0.02
C VAL A 152 -12.87 -6.45 -0.15
N THR A 153 -14.11 -6.94 -0.21
CA THR A 153 -15.28 -6.06 -0.29
C THR A 153 -15.36 -5.09 0.89
N LYS A 154 -15.13 -5.57 2.13
CA LYS A 154 -15.08 -4.74 3.34
C LYS A 154 -13.99 -3.68 3.28
N ALA A 155 -12.81 -4.03 2.79
CA ALA A 155 -11.72 -3.07 2.66
C ALA A 155 -12.01 -2.00 1.61
N LEU A 156 -12.64 -2.37 0.48
CA LEU A 156 -13.03 -1.40 -0.54
C LEU A 156 -14.09 -0.40 -0.05
N TYR A 157 -14.89 -0.74 0.96
CA TYR A 157 -15.76 0.23 1.65
C TYR A 157 -15.01 1.32 2.42
N LEU A 158 -13.70 1.20 2.60
CA LEU A 158 -12.87 2.25 3.20
C LEU A 158 -12.44 3.33 2.18
N VAL A 159 -12.59 3.08 0.87
CA VAL A 159 -12.21 4.04 -0.18
C VAL A 159 -12.90 5.41 0.00
N PRO A 160 -14.20 5.52 0.32
CA PRO A 160 -14.83 6.81 0.62
C PRO A 160 -14.19 7.55 1.81
N HIS A 161 -13.74 6.83 2.83
CA HIS A 161 -13.04 7.45 3.97
C HIS A 161 -11.66 7.97 3.57
N LEU A 162 -10.93 7.23 2.74
CA LEU A 162 -9.68 7.72 2.18
C LEU A 162 -9.90 8.97 1.31
N MET A 163 -10.95 8.99 0.49
CA MET A 163 -11.31 10.18 -0.30
C MET A 163 -11.62 11.39 0.59
N ASN A 164 -12.26 11.19 1.74
CA ASN A 164 -12.49 12.28 2.70
C ASN A 164 -11.17 12.81 3.30
N VAL A 165 -10.23 11.93 3.62
CA VAL A 165 -8.88 12.35 4.07
C VAL A 165 -8.18 13.15 2.98
N LEU A 166 -8.17 12.65 1.74
CA LEU A 166 -7.57 13.34 0.59
C LEU A 166 -8.21 14.71 0.32
N ASN A 167 -9.54 14.81 0.41
CA ASN A 167 -10.25 16.09 0.31
C ASN A 167 -9.82 17.05 1.42
N THR A 168 -9.75 16.58 2.66
CA THR A 168 -9.37 17.40 3.81
C THR A 168 -7.92 17.91 3.70
N LEU A 169 -7.02 17.10 3.13
CA LEU A 169 -5.62 17.47 2.86
C LEU A 169 -5.46 18.40 1.64
N GLY A 170 -6.52 18.75 0.92
CA GLY A 170 -6.39 19.54 -0.31
C GLY A 170 -5.83 18.75 -1.50
N ALA A 171 -5.82 17.41 -1.44
CA ALA A 171 -5.25 16.56 -2.48
C ALA A 171 -6.12 16.45 -3.74
N THR A 172 -7.40 16.84 -3.69
CA THR A 172 -8.31 16.78 -4.83
C THR A 172 -8.45 18.13 -5.55
N PRO A 173 -8.74 18.15 -6.86
CA PRO A 173 -8.94 19.40 -7.61
C PRO A 173 -10.00 20.31 -6.97
N GLN A 174 -11.10 19.71 -6.49
CA GLN A 174 -12.18 20.43 -5.83
C GLN A 174 -11.72 21.06 -4.50
N ALA A 175 -10.97 20.32 -3.67
CA ALA A 175 -10.46 20.86 -2.42
C ALA A 175 -9.46 22.01 -2.67
N ARG A 176 -8.60 21.90 -3.69
CA ARG A 176 -7.71 23.00 -4.10
C ARG A 176 -8.47 24.23 -4.55
N GLN A 177 -9.54 24.08 -5.33
CA GLN A 177 -10.39 25.21 -5.73
C GLN A 177 -11.04 25.89 -4.54
N GLN A 178 -11.56 25.12 -3.58
CA GLN A 178 -12.17 25.68 -2.36
C GLN A 178 -11.17 26.49 -1.52
N VAL A 179 -9.93 26.01 -1.38
CA VAL A 179 -8.87 26.75 -0.68
C VAL A 179 -8.55 28.06 -1.40
N GLN A 180 -8.47 28.03 -2.73
CA GLN A 180 -8.24 29.23 -3.55
C GLN A 180 -9.39 30.25 -3.45
N ASP A 181 -10.64 29.77 -3.44
CA ASP A 181 -11.83 30.62 -3.31
C ASP A 181 -11.90 31.32 -1.96
N VAL A 182 -11.61 30.60 -0.87
CA VAL A 182 -11.56 31.17 0.48
C VAL A 182 -10.45 32.21 0.60
N ALA A 183 -9.26 31.91 0.10
CA ALA A 183 -8.15 32.87 0.06
C ALA A 183 -8.49 34.11 -0.79
N GLY A 184 -9.19 33.93 -1.92
CA GLY A 184 -9.65 35.02 -2.78
C GLY A 184 -10.70 35.92 -2.10
N ARG A 185 -11.63 35.34 -1.32
CA ARG A 185 -12.61 36.09 -0.54
C ARG A 185 -11.97 36.91 0.59
N GLN A 186 -11.02 36.34 1.31
CA GLN A 186 -10.29 37.05 2.36
C GLN A 186 -9.48 38.23 1.81
N ARG A 187 -8.83 38.07 0.64
CA ARG A 187 -8.13 39.20 -0.03
C ARG A 187 -9.08 40.34 -0.40
N LYS A 188 -10.26 40.02 -0.93
CA LYS A 188 -11.29 41.03 -1.25
C LYS A 188 -11.85 41.75 -0.02
N GLN A 189 -11.89 41.10 1.13
CA GLN A 189 -12.31 41.75 2.39
C GLN A 189 -11.20 42.58 3.05
N ALA A 190 -9.94 42.25 2.77
CA ALA A 190 -8.77 42.96 3.29
C ALA A 190 -8.32 44.14 2.41
N GLU A 191 -8.86 44.29 1.20
CA GLU A 191 -8.67 45.52 0.41
C GLU A 191 -9.27 46.69 1.19
N PRO A 192 -8.48 47.73 1.52
CA PRO A 192 -8.99 48.89 2.24
C PRO A 192 -10.05 49.54 1.36
N VAL A 193 -11.27 49.64 1.88
CA VAL A 193 -12.33 50.42 1.25
C VAL A 193 -11.79 51.83 1.09
N ASP A 194 -11.67 52.30 -0.15
CA ASP A 194 -11.31 53.70 -0.40
C ASP A 194 -12.49 54.58 0.07
N GLU A 195 -12.45 54.92 1.36
CA GLU A 195 -13.47 55.73 2.04
C GLU A 195 -13.68 57.08 1.33
N LEU A 196 -12.65 57.59 0.64
CA LEU A 196 -12.71 58.82 -0.14
C LEU A 196 -13.50 58.64 -1.44
N ALA A 197 -13.34 57.49 -2.10
CA ALA A 197 -14.12 57.14 -3.28
C ALA A 197 -15.59 56.86 -2.95
N GLU A 198 -15.87 56.20 -1.81
CA GLU A 198 -17.25 56.01 -1.33
C GLU A 198 -17.91 57.32 -0.93
N PHE A 199 -17.17 58.21 -0.24
CA PHE A 199 -17.67 59.53 0.12
C PHE A 199 -17.98 60.39 -1.12
N ARG A 200 -17.13 60.36 -2.14
CA ARG A 200 -17.39 61.03 -3.43
C ARG A 200 -18.64 60.47 -4.11
N ARG A 201 -18.82 59.14 -4.16
CA ARG A 201 -20.05 58.54 -4.71
C ARG A 201 -21.30 58.97 -3.96
N ARG A 202 -21.27 59.02 -2.62
CA ARG A 202 -22.43 59.43 -1.81
C ARG A 202 -22.76 60.93 -1.97
N LYS A 203 -21.75 61.79 -2.11
CA LYS A 203 -21.96 63.25 -2.20
C LYS A 203 -22.39 63.73 -3.59
N PHE A 204 -22.06 62.97 -4.65
CA PHE A 204 -22.33 63.34 -6.04
C PHE A 204 -23.42 62.50 -6.72
N ALA A 205 -24.00 61.49 -6.06
CA ALA A 205 -25.11 60.69 -6.61
C ALA A 205 -26.51 61.19 -6.23
N SER A 206 -26.61 62.24 -5.40
CA SER A 206 -27.87 62.88 -4.97
C SER A 206 -28.05 64.29 -5.54
N GLY A 207 -27.53 64.55 -6.74
CA GLY A 207 -27.74 65.78 -7.51
C GLY A 207 -28.52 65.49 -8.78
#